data_AF-K1YUJ8-F1
#
_entry.id   AF-K1YUJ8-F1
#
_cell.length_a   1.000
_cell.length_b   1.000
_cell.length_c   1.000
_cell.angle_alpha   90.00
_cell.angle_beta   90.00
_cell.angle_gamma   90.00
#
_symmetry.space_group_name_H-M   'P 1'
#
loop_
_entity.id
_entity.type
_entity.pdbx_description
1 polymer ?
#
loop_
_entity_poly.entity_id
_entity_poly.type
_entity_poly.pdbx_seq_one_letter_code
_entity_poly.pdbx_strand_id
1 'polypeptide(L)'
;MSDETLMEIHAKEKIQAPPGFAFWLFEALPIPGPAQVMKLTGAVAPLFTRGPRKGELNFKKLDPTTLREVFLPVEEHKAWVEEWEKKTGLCSHCQGKGQRPVGWSAETGSRFKPCGVCNGSGKTQQKIMKQLGC
;
A
#
# COMPACT_ATOMS: atom_id res chain seq x y z
N MET A 1 10.72 -1.30 -7.86
CA MET A 1 9.94 -0.60 -6.81
C MET A 1 8.91 -1.58 -6.32
N SER A 2 8.93 -1.93 -5.04
CA SER A 2 7.80 -2.66 -4.45
C SER A 2 6.56 -1.78 -4.61
N ASP A 3 5.48 -2.36 -5.12
CA ASP A 3 4.22 -1.65 -5.24
C ASP A 3 3.72 -1.27 -3.84
N GLU A 4 3.59 0.03 -3.58
CA GLU A 4 3.13 0.53 -2.29
C GLU A 4 1.73 0.01 -1.98
N THR A 5 1.51 -0.40 -0.74
CA THR A 5 0.19 -0.79 -0.27
C THR A 5 -0.70 0.44 -0.05
N LEU A 6 -2.02 0.26 -0.09
CA LEU A 6 -2.96 1.35 0.26
C LEU A 6 -2.74 1.87 1.67
N MET A 7 -2.29 1.02 2.59
CA MET A 7 -1.97 1.42 3.96
C MET A 7 -0.75 2.34 4.00
N GLU A 8 0.29 2.04 3.21
CA GLU A 8 1.45 2.94 3.09
C GLU A 8 1.08 4.26 2.43
N ILE A 9 0.24 4.25 1.39
CA ILE A 9 -0.24 5.46 0.74
C ILE A 9 -1.03 6.32 1.74
N HIS A 10 -1.99 5.73 2.47
CA HIS A 10 -2.74 6.41 3.51
C HIS A 10 -1.82 7.01 4.58
N ALA A 11 -0.89 6.21 5.10
CA ALA A 11 0.04 6.66 6.14
C ALA A 11 0.92 7.81 5.64
N LYS A 12 1.42 7.74 4.41
CA LYS A 12 2.21 8.81 3.78
C LYS A 12 1.42 10.08 3.59
N GLU A 13 0.18 10.00 3.12
CA GLU A 13 -0.72 11.15 3.01
C GLU A 13 -0.96 11.80 4.38
N LYS A 14 -1.23 10.99 5.40
CA LYS A 14 -1.50 11.44 6.77
C LYS A 14 -0.35 12.25 7.38
N ILE A 15 0.90 11.85 7.12
CA ILE A 15 2.09 12.56 7.62
C ILE A 15 2.71 13.52 6.62
N GLN A 16 2.13 13.68 5.42
CA GLN A 16 2.72 14.43 4.31
C GLN A 16 4.18 14.02 4.09
N ALA A 17 4.40 12.71 3.93
CA ALA A 17 5.73 12.11 3.95
C ALA A 17 6.65 12.74 2.87
N PRO A 18 7.91 13.05 3.21
CA PRO A 18 8.84 13.60 2.24
C PRO A 18 9.18 12.59 1.13
N PRO A 19 9.66 13.05 -0.04
CA PRO A 19 10.15 12.16 -1.09
C PRO A 19 11.23 11.20 -0.56
N GLY A 20 11.17 9.93 -0.97
CA GLY A 20 12.11 8.90 -0.52
C GLY A 20 11.82 8.31 0.87
N PHE A 21 10.73 8.74 1.53
CA PHE A 21 10.25 8.11 2.75
C PHE A 21 9.67 6.71 2.47
N ALA A 22 10.00 5.75 3.32
CA ALA A 22 9.45 4.40 3.25
C ALA A 22 9.25 3.80 4.64
N PHE A 23 8.24 2.94 4.76
CA PHE A 23 7.98 2.15 5.95
C PHE A 23 8.77 0.84 5.89
N TRP A 24 9.21 0.34 7.05
CA TRP A 24 9.88 -0.97 7.14
C TRP A 24 9.31 -1.86 8.24
N LEU A 25 8.55 -1.31 9.18
CA LEU A 25 7.98 -2.05 10.30
C LEU A 25 6.48 -1.76 10.40
N PHE A 26 5.70 -2.83 10.49
CA PHE A 26 4.24 -2.82 10.54
C PHE A 26 3.82 -3.70 11.72
N GLU A 27 3.16 -3.10 12.70
CA GLU A 27 2.78 -3.76 13.94
C GLU A 27 1.27 -3.59 14.16
N ALA A 28 0.55 -4.70 14.32
CA ALA A 28 -0.81 -4.66 14.81
C ALA A 28 -0.78 -4.51 16.33
N LEU A 29 -1.20 -3.36 16.84
CA LEU A 29 -1.26 -3.09 18.27
C LEU A 29 -2.60 -3.56 18.83
N PRO A 30 -2.60 -4.38 19.89
CA PRO A 30 -3.81 -4.71 20.61
C PRO A 30 -4.27 -3.47 21.40
N ILE A 31 -5.50 -3.04 21.18
CA ILE A 31 -6.19 -2.08 22.04
C ILE A 31 -7.30 -2.85 22.77
N PRO A 32 -7.54 -2.60 24.07
CA PRO A 32 -8.69 -3.20 24.75
C PRO A 32 -9.99 -2.95 23.97
N GLY A 33 -10.67 -4.03 23.59
CA GLY A 33 -11.90 -3.97 22.78
C GLY A 33 -11.72 -4.49 21.34
N PRO A 34 -12.70 -4.26 20.44
CA PRO A 34 -12.66 -4.75 19.06
C PRO A 34 -11.76 -3.92 18.14
N ALA A 35 -11.25 -2.79 18.63
CA ALA A 35 -10.44 -1.87 17.84
C ALA A 35 -9.02 -2.43 17.65
N GLN A 36 -8.57 -2.44 16.40
CA GLN A 36 -7.18 -2.73 16.04
C GLN A 36 -6.56 -1.47 15.45
N VAL A 37 -5.30 -1.21 15.84
CA VAL A 37 -4.50 -0.12 15.26
C VAL A 37 -3.27 -0.73 14.63
N MET A 38 -2.99 -0.31 13.39
CA MET A 38 -1.73 -0.59 12.72
C MET A 38 -0.76 0.54 13.00
N LYS A 39 0.38 0.23 13.63
CA LYS A 39 1.52 1.12 13.74
C LYS A 39 2.47 0.86 12.57
N LEU A 40 2.81 1.90 11.83
CA LEU A 40 3.81 1.87 10.77
C LEU A 40 4.99 2.74 11.17
N THR A 41 6.20 2.20 11.07
CA THR A 41 7.44 2.95 11.34
C THR A 41 8.25 3.10 10.07
N GLY A 42 8.63 4.35 9.78
CA GLY A 42 9.26 4.73 8.52
C GLY A 42 10.21 5.91 8.66
N ALA A 43 11.05 6.08 7.65
CA ALA A 43 12.03 7.15 7.54
C ALA A 43 12.46 7.29 6.07
N VAL A 44 13.16 8.37 5.74
CA VAL A 44 13.90 8.47 4.48
C VAL A 44 15.14 7.59 4.58
N ALA A 45 15.36 6.75 3.58
CA ALA A 45 16.55 5.90 3.49
C ALA A 45 17.17 6.00 2.09
N PRO A 46 18.51 6.09 1.98
CA PRO A 46 19.19 6.07 0.69
C PRO A 46 19.11 4.68 0.07
N LEU A 47 19.31 4.59 -1.25
CA LEU A 47 19.42 3.31 -1.94
C LEU A 47 20.83 2.71 -1.80
N PHE A 48 20.93 1.37 -1.78
CA PHE A 48 22.20 0.69 -2.02
C PHE A 48 22.71 1.04 -3.42
N THR A 49 23.93 1.55 -3.50
CA THR A 49 24.54 1.97 -4.79
C THR A 49 25.32 0.85 -5.48
N ARG A 50 25.67 -0.21 -4.75
CA ARG A 50 26.50 -1.34 -5.20
C ARG A 50 26.05 -2.66 -4.56
N GLY A 51 26.51 -3.78 -5.12
CA GLY A 51 26.26 -5.13 -4.62
C GLY A 51 24.93 -5.74 -5.08
N PRO A 52 24.62 -6.97 -4.63
CA PRO A 52 23.43 -7.71 -5.08
C PRO A 52 22.10 -7.00 -4.80
N ARG A 53 22.07 -6.13 -3.77
CA ARG A 53 20.89 -5.37 -3.34
C ARG A 53 20.81 -3.96 -3.94
N LYS A 54 21.61 -3.67 -4.98
CA LYS A 54 21.65 -2.35 -5.62
C LYS A 54 20.25 -1.90 -6.03
N GLY A 55 19.87 -0.68 -5.66
CA GLY A 55 18.55 -0.12 -5.92
C GLY A 55 17.50 -0.41 -4.85
N GLU A 56 17.80 -1.23 -3.84
CA GLU A 56 16.96 -1.37 -2.65
C GLU A 56 17.25 -0.30 -1.61
N LEU A 57 16.27 -0.02 -0.74
CA LEU A 57 16.44 0.90 0.39
C LEU A 57 17.43 0.33 1.42
N ASN A 58 18.32 1.19 1.89
CA ASN A 58 19.28 0.89 2.94
C ASN A 58 18.83 1.51 4.27
N PHE A 59 17.92 0.84 4.96
CA PHE A 59 17.43 1.29 6.27
C PHE A 59 18.52 1.32 7.36
N LYS A 60 19.68 0.67 7.16
CA LYS A 60 20.83 0.82 8.08
C LYS A 60 21.45 2.21 8.03
N LYS A 61 21.19 2.98 6.96
CA LYS A 61 21.64 4.36 6.77
C LYS A 61 20.47 5.33 6.64
N LEU A 62 19.36 5.04 7.33
CA LEU A 62 18.21 5.94 7.35
C LEU A 62 18.59 7.31 7.93
N ASP A 63 17.85 8.34 7.53
CA ASP A 63 17.94 9.66 8.14
C ASP A 63 17.11 9.69 9.43
N PRO A 64 17.74 9.72 10.62
CA PRO A 64 17.04 9.65 11.90
C PRO A 64 16.15 10.87 12.15
N THR A 65 16.41 12.01 11.51
CA THR A 65 15.59 13.22 11.67
C THR A 65 14.22 13.08 11.01
N THR A 66 14.13 12.17 10.03
CA THR A 66 12.90 11.86 9.31
C THR A 66 12.14 10.67 9.90
N LEU A 67 12.60 10.11 11.01
CA LEU A 67 11.91 9.00 11.68
C LEU A 67 10.49 9.42 12.08
N ARG A 68 9.50 8.62 11.66
CA ARG A 68 8.09 8.82 11.99
C ARG A 68 7.43 7.49 12.31
N GLU A 69 6.55 7.54 13.31
CA GLU A 69 5.61 6.48 13.63
C GLU A 69 4.21 6.97 13.27
N VAL A 70 3.44 6.14 12.56
CA VAL A 70 2.09 6.45 12.13
C VAL A 70 1.15 5.40 12.68
N PHE A 71 0.13 5.85 13.40
CA PHE A 71 -0.91 4.99 13.94
C PHE A 71 -2.16 5.14 13.07
N LEU A 72 -2.60 4.01 12.52
CA LEU A 72 -3.76 3.88 11.66
C LEU A 72 -4.76 2.92 12.31
N PRO A 73 -5.81 3.43 12.99
CA PRO A 73 -6.98 2.65 13.32
C PRO A 73 -7.58 2.01 12.07
N VAL A 74 -8.01 0.75 12.18
CA VAL A 74 -8.59 0.00 11.05
C VAL A 74 -9.80 0.73 10.46
N GLU A 75 -10.66 1.32 11.29
CA GLU A 75 -11.85 2.05 10.82
C GLU A 75 -11.49 3.36 10.10
N GLU A 76 -10.46 4.07 10.56
CA GLU A 76 -9.92 5.24 9.86
C GLU A 76 -9.39 4.85 8.47
N HIS A 77 -8.65 3.74 8.40
CA HIS A 77 -8.13 3.25 7.14
C HIS A 77 -9.24 2.81 6.18
N LYS A 78 -10.27 2.12 6.66
CA LYS A 78 -11.43 1.73 5.83
C LYS A 78 -12.12 2.96 5.23
N ALA A 79 -12.42 3.96 6.05
CA ALA A 79 -13.03 5.21 5.59
C ALA A 79 -12.16 5.92 4.55
N TRP A 80 -10.84 5.95 4.75
CA TRP A 80 -9.91 6.51 3.77
C TRP A 80 -9.90 5.70 2.46
N VAL A 81 -9.94 4.36 2.52
CA VAL A 81 -9.95 3.51 1.31
C VAL A 81 -11.21 3.78 0.49
N GLU A 82 -12.37 3.91 1.12
CA GLU A 82 -13.61 4.25 0.43
C GLU A 82 -13.54 5.60 -0.29
N GLU A 83 -12.95 6.60 0.36
CA GLU A 83 -12.75 7.92 -0.26
C GLU A 83 -11.72 7.88 -1.39
N TRP A 84 -10.63 7.13 -1.21
CA TRP A 84 -9.63 6.90 -2.25
C TRP A 84 -10.25 6.22 -3.49
N GLU A 85 -11.10 5.22 -3.28
CA GLU A 85 -11.84 4.56 -4.36
C GLU A 85 -12.76 5.53 -5.10
N LYS A 86 -13.49 6.40 -4.39
CA LYS A 86 -14.33 7.44 -5.01
C LYS A 86 -13.52 8.43 -5.82
N LYS A 87 -12.42 8.94 -5.25
CA LYS A 87 -11.54 9.96 -5.86
C LYS A 87 -10.82 9.44 -7.10
N THR A 88 -10.26 8.24 -7.03
CA THR A 88 -9.46 7.67 -8.13
C THR A 88 -10.32 6.89 -9.13
N GLY A 89 -11.43 6.32 -8.67
CA GLY A 89 -12.22 5.37 -9.42
C GLY A 89 -11.48 4.05 -9.69
N LEU A 90 -10.42 3.76 -8.93
CA LEU A 90 -9.65 2.52 -9.01
C LEU A 90 -10.12 1.53 -7.95
N CYS A 91 -10.07 0.24 -8.27
CA CYS A 91 -10.41 -0.82 -7.33
C CYS A 91 -9.34 -0.93 -6.24
N SER A 92 -9.69 -0.78 -4.98
CA SER A 92 -8.80 -0.87 -3.82
C SER A 92 -8.09 -2.23 -3.71
N HIS A 93 -8.78 -3.31 -4.06
CA HIS A 93 -8.23 -4.67 -3.98
C HIS A 93 -7.09 -4.97 -4.95
N CYS A 94 -7.02 -4.27 -6.08
CA CYS A 94 -5.94 -4.44 -7.06
C CYS A 94 -5.20 -3.14 -7.37
N GLN A 95 -5.56 -2.06 -6.68
CA GLN A 95 -5.02 -0.71 -6.85
C GLN A 95 -4.97 -0.27 -8.32
N GLY A 96 -6.02 -0.55 -9.09
CA GLY A 96 -6.05 -0.20 -10.51
C GLY A 96 -5.42 -1.20 -11.48
N LYS A 97 -4.66 -2.18 -11.00
CA LYS A 97 -3.91 -3.12 -11.87
C LYS A 97 -4.78 -4.14 -12.59
N GLY A 98 -6.02 -4.35 -12.12
CA GLY A 98 -6.91 -5.37 -12.67
C GLY A 98 -6.52 -6.81 -12.34
N GLN A 99 -5.34 -7.04 -11.75
CA GLN A 99 -4.84 -8.38 -11.44
C GLN A 99 -4.37 -8.50 -9.99
N ARG A 100 -4.36 -9.73 -9.46
CA ARG A 100 -3.90 -10.06 -8.10
C ARG A 100 -2.88 -11.19 -8.17
N PRO A 101 -1.81 -11.15 -7.35
CA PRO A 101 -0.90 -12.28 -7.23
C PRO A 101 -1.64 -13.49 -6.66
N VAL A 102 -1.42 -14.67 -7.24
CA VAL A 102 -1.99 -15.95 -6.77
C VAL A 102 -0.94 -16.88 -6.20
N GLY A 103 0.33 -16.54 -6.39
CA GLY A 103 1.44 -17.30 -5.88
C GLY A 103 2.70 -17.02 -6.67
N TRP A 104 3.77 -17.65 -6.25
CA TRP A 104 5.07 -17.55 -6.86
C TRP A 104 5.64 -18.97 -7.03
N SER A 105 6.37 -19.21 -8.11
CA SER A 105 7.23 -20.38 -8.24
C SER A 105 8.60 -19.97 -8.76
N ALA A 106 9.63 -20.76 -8.45
CA ALA A 106 10.99 -20.49 -8.91
C ALA A 106 11.11 -20.55 -10.44
N GLU A 107 10.30 -21.37 -11.09
CA GLU A 107 10.34 -21.58 -12.55
C GLU A 107 9.58 -20.50 -13.33
N THR A 108 8.39 -20.12 -12.88
CA THR A 108 7.49 -19.23 -13.63
C THR A 108 7.35 -17.85 -13.03
N GLY A 109 8.00 -17.60 -11.89
CA GLY A 109 7.95 -16.33 -11.18
C GLY A 109 6.59 -16.05 -10.56
N SER A 110 6.24 -14.77 -10.45
CA SER A 110 4.97 -14.31 -9.88
C SER A 110 3.82 -14.61 -10.83
N ARG A 111 2.84 -15.38 -10.37
CA ARG A 111 1.62 -15.68 -11.11
C ARG A 111 0.50 -14.74 -10.68
N PHE A 112 -0.27 -14.26 -11.64
CA PHE A 112 -1.38 -13.34 -11.42
C PHE A 112 -2.69 -13.88 -11.99
N LYS A 113 -3.82 -13.52 -11.37
CA LYS A 113 -5.16 -13.74 -11.91
C LYS A 113 -5.95 -12.44 -11.99
N PRO A 114 -7.00 -12.36 -12.83
CA PRO A 114 -7.91 -11.21 -12.83
C PRO A 114 -8.49 -10.97 -11.43
N CYS A 115 -8.61 -9.70 -11.07
CA CYS A 115 -9.20 -9.32 -9.80
C CYS A 115 -10.70 -9.60 -9.83
N GLY A 116 -11.17 -10.62 -9.11
CA GLY A 116 -12.59 -10.96 -9.00
C GLY A 116 -13.50 -9.96 -8.26
N VAL A 117 -13.05 -8.74 -7.97
CA VAL A 117 -13.90 -7.67 -7.39
C VAL A 117 -14.30 -6.71 -8.51
N CYS A 118 -13.32 -6.35 -9.34
CA CYS A 118 -13.51 -5.50 -10.52
C CYS A 118 -13.52 -6.30 -11.83
N ASN A 119 -13.52 -7.63 -11.75
CA ASN A 119 -13.42 -8.58 -12.87
C ASN A 119 -12.34 -8.23 -13.89
N GLY A 120 -11.14 -7.87 -13.43
CA GLY A 120 -10.04 -7.53 -14.33
C GLY A 120 -9.96 -6.07 -14.76
N SER A 121 -11.00 -5.27 -14.55
CA SER A 121 -11.05 -3.90 -15.09
C SER A 121 -10.12 -2.90 -14.39
N GLY A 122 -9.69 -3.20 -13.17
CA GLY A 122 -8.94 -2.25 -12.33
C GLY A 122 -9.80 -1.10 -11.77
N LYS A 123 -11.07 -1.00 -12.11
CA LYS A 123 -11.94 0.13 -11.73
C LYS A 123 -12.87 -0.24 -10.56
N THR A 124 -13.36 0.77 -9.84
CA THR A 124 -14.43 0.56 -8.85
C THR A 124 -15.72 0.10 -9.53
N GLN A 125 -16.55 -0.65 -8.82
CA GLN A 125 -17.85 -1.11 -9.34
C GLN A 125 -18.75 0.06 -9.74
N GLN A 126 -18.76 1.14 -8.96
CA GLN A 126 -19.49 2.37 -9.31
C GLN A 126 -19.05 2.95 -10.65
N LYS A 127 -17.74 2.95 -10.94
CA LYS A 127 -17.21 3.43 -12.24
C LYS A 127 -17.52 2.47 -13.37
N ILE A 128 -17.56 1.15 -13.12
CA ILE A 128 -17.99 0.15 -14.10
C ILE A 128 -19.47 0.38 -14.45
N MET A 129 -20.35 0.52 -13.46
CA MET A 129 -21.79 0.75 -13.67
C MET A 129 -22.06 2.05 -14.43
N LYS A 130 -21.40 3.15 -14.04
CA LYS A 130 -21.52 4.44 -14.72
C LYS A 130 -21.04 4.41 -16.18
N GLN A 131 -20.08 3.54 -16.52
CA GLN A 131 -19.63 3.35 -17.91
C GLN A 131 -20.55 2.46 -18.73
N LEU A 132 -21.37 1.62 -18.08
CA LEU A 132 -22.34 0.75 -18.74
C LEU A 132 -23.70 1.43 -18.96
N GLY A 133 -23.88 2.68 -18.53
CA GLY A 133 -25.07 3.48 -18.85
C GLY A 133 -26.34 3.09 -18.08
N CYS A 134 -26.22 2.40 -16.95
CA CYS A 134 -27.32 2.13 -16.01
C CYS A 134 -27.20 2.99 -14.76
#